data_AF-A0A8S2MFM7-F1
#
_entry.id   AF-A0A8S2MFM7-F1
#
_cell.length_a   1.000
_cell.length_b   1.000
_cell.length_c   1.000
_cell.angle_alpha   90.00
_cell.angle_beta   90.00
_cell.angle_gamma   90.00
#
_symmetry.space_group_name_H-M   'P 1'
#
loop_
_entity.id
_entity.type
_entity.pdbx_description
1 polymer ?
#
loop_
_entity_poly.entity_id
_entity_poly.type
_entity_poly.pdbx_seq_one_letter_code
_entity_poly.pdbx_strand_id
1 'polypeptide(L)'
;MNESNLKINPFPFPCLLSFNESFIHIGIGYADRNMDKTTYLKIYFPNGSFHTLRYTPLTTIAELIRVVLKGRLSPYELFYASSFALRIKHLGTEQQIVFSSFNKNNVVNKWLHPNMTMEKVQIFYGPPDELKFELRLRYFPISIDAFSQDKAIFDFFYEQLRIDYMRLKSEHVSITVAIELGSLEIRKLFKDLNSTALDKKVNMDYLEEELGLRTFFPQSLIDSHKTRILRKHIKACLKKYEGLPEEECAKRFCFLLKDVWNWEQETYTCNLGVNKY
;
A
#
# COMPACT_ATOMS: atom_id res chain seq x y z
N MET A 1 28.45 0.85 19.94
CA MET A 1 27.00 1.09 19.72
C MET A 1 26.53 -0.02 18.82
N ASN A 2 25.74 -0.96 19.34
CA ASN A 2 25.20 -2.04 18.52
C ASN A 2 23.97 -1.51 17.78
N GLU A 3 24.05 -1.38 16.46
CA GLU A 3 22.88 -1.17 15.62
C GLU A 3 21.97 -2.39 15.74
N SER A 4 20.83 -2.23 16.40
CA SER A 4 19.82 -3.26 16.51
C SER A 4 18.66 -2.92 15.58
N ASN A 5 18.41 -3.76 14.57
CA ASN A 5 17.24 -3.67 13.72
C ASN A 5 16.02 -4.20 14.49
N LEU A 6 15.08 -3.31 14.83
CA LEU A 6 13.85 -3.68 15.51
C LEU A 6 12.87 -4.22 14.47
N LYS A 7 12.56 -5.52 14.57
CA LYS A 7 11.58 -6.20 13.72
C LYS A 7 10.22 -6.13 14.41
N ILE A 8 9.30 -5.35 13.86
CA ILE A 8 7.90 -5.36 14.31
C ILE A 8 7.15 -6.35 13.43
N ASN A 9 6.74 -7.48 13.99
CA ASN A 9 5.83 -8.41 13.32
C ASN A 9 4.42 -7.80 13.33
N PRO A 10 3.78 -7.55 12.19
CA PRO A 10 2.46 -6.94 12.12
C PRO A 10 1.32 -7.95 12.30
N PHE A 11 1.55 -9.00 13.11
CA PHE A 11 0.45 -9.81 13.62
C PHE A 11 -0.48 -8.91 14.44
N PRO A 12 -1.78 -9.26 14.58
CA PRO A 12 -2.69 -8.49 15.41
C PRO A 12 -2.18 -8.55 16.85
N PHE A 13 -1.38 -7.56 17.23
CA PHE A 13 -1.14 -7.27 18.63
C PHE A 13 -2.51 -6.96 19.22
N PRO A 14 -2.93 -7.64 20.30
CA PRO A 14 -3.94 -7.06 21.17
C PRO A 14 -3.45 -5.64 21.48
N CYS A 15 -4.31 -4.67 21.21
CA CYS A 15 -4.08 -3.24 21.35
C CYS A 15 -3.55 -2.90 22.76
N LEU A 16 -2.25 -3.06 23.00
CA LEU A 16 -1.58 -2.83 24.29
C LEU A 16 -0.12 -2.43 24.04
N LEU A 17 0.08 -1.33 23.32
CA LEU A 17 1.22 -0.46 23.56
C LEU A 17 0.66 0.86 24.07
N SER A 18 0.36 0.89 25.36
CA SER A 18 0.18 2.12 26.12
C SER A 18 1.52 2.86 26.12
N PHE A 19 1.70 3.78 25.18
CA PHE A 19 2.71 4.82 25.35
C PHE A 19 2.17 5.81 26.38
N ASN A 20 2.91 5.97 27.47
CA ASN A 20 2.64 6.95 28.52
C ASN A 20 2.41 8.33 27.88
N GLU A 21 1.18 8.82 27.97
CA GLU A 21 0.83 10.21 27.68
C GLU A 21 1.39 11.08 28.81
N SER A 22 2.56 11.66 28.63
CA SER A 22 2.92 12.87 29.37
C SER A 22 2.13 14.03 28.78
N PHE A 23 0.99 14.33 29.42
CA PHE A 23 0.13 15.48 29.15
C PHE A 23 0.95 16.77 29.18
N ILE A 24 1.09 17.44 28.03
CA ILE A 24 1.39 18.87 28.01
C ILE A 24 0.06 19.56 27.69
N HIS A 25 -0.60 20.07 28.73
CA HIS A 25 -1.68 21.03 28.58
C HIS A 25 -1.10 22.32 28.00
N ILE A 26 -1.16 22.47 26.68
CA ILE A 26 -0.99 23.77 26.03
C ILE A 26 -2.39 24.33 25.83
N GLY A 27 -2.83 25.15 26.77
CA GLY A 27 -4.01 26.00 26.60
C GLY A 27 -3.67 27.11 25.61
N ILE A 28 -4.25 27.05 24.42
CA ILE A 28 -4.38 28.22 23.53
C ILE A 28 -5.81 28.19 23.00
N GLY A 29 -6.59 29.18 23.43
CA GLY A 29 -7.95 29.38 22.97
C GLY A 29 -7.98 29.90 21.54
N TYR A 30 -8.85 29.30 20.73
CA TYR A 30 -9.56 30.01 19.68
C TYR A 30 -11.04 29.61 19.78
N ALA A 31 -11.82 30.52 20.36
CA ALA A 31 -13.23 30.62 20.04
C ALA A 31 -13.32 31.06 18.56
N ASP A 32 -14.01 30.31 17.71
CA ASP A 32 -15.39 30.61 17.32
C ASP A 32 -15.82 29.80 16.07
N ARG A 33 -17.00 29.19 16.17
CA ARG A 33 -17.97 28.87 15.10
C ARG A 33 -17.47 28.34 13.75
N ASN A 34 -17.66 27.03 13.53
CA ASN A 34 -18.27 26.48 12.31
C ASN A 34 -18.69 25.01 12.51
N MET A 35 -19.72 24.74 13.31
CA MET A 35 -20.36 23.40 13.34
C MET A 35 -21.15 23.09 12.05
N ASP A 36 -21.36 24.09 11.18
CA ASP A 36 -22.19 23.98 9.98
C ASP A 36 -21.42 23.89 8.65
N LYS A 37 -20.09 24.02 8.65
CA LYS A 37 -19.30 23.70 7.46
C LYS A 37 -19.18 22.18 7.35
N THR A 38 -19.87 21.62 6.38
CA THR A 38 -19.68 20.23 5.97
C THR A 38 -18.28 20.08 5.41
N THR A 39 -17.34 19.58 6.20
CA THR A 39 -15.97 19.32 5.75
C THR A 39 -15.88 17.93 5.12
N TYR A 40 -15.19 17.85 3.99
CA TYR A 40 -14.99 16.62 3.24
C TYR A 40 -13.53 16.21 3.27
N LEU A 41 -13.28 14.91 3.31
CA LEU A 41 -11.94 14.34 3.27
C LEU A 41 -11.82 13.34 2.13
N LYS A 42 -10.73 13.41 1.38
CA LYS A 42 -10.37 12.40 0.37
C LYS A 42 -9.46 11.35 1.00
N ILE A 43 -9.91 10.10 1.00
CA ILE A 43 -9.10 8.96 1.39
C ILE A 43 -8.70 8.20 0.11
N TYR A 44 -7.40 8.18 -0.15
CA TYR A 44 -6.81 7.58 -1.34
C TYR A 44 -6.53 6.10 -1.14
N PHE A 45 -6.76 5.33 -2.19
CA PHE A 45 -6.42 3.92 -2.31
C PHE A 45 -5.07 3.74 -2.99
N PRO A 46 -4.45 2.54 -2.91
CA PRO A 46 -3.15 2.27 -3.53
C PRO A 46 -3.10 2.60 -5.03
N ASN A 47 -4.16 2.33 -5.78
CA ASN A 47 -4.28 2.64 -7.21
C ASN A 47 -4.47 4.11 -7.56
N GLY A 48 -4.48 5.01 -6.56
CA GLY A 48 -4.64 6.44 -6.78
C GLY A 48 -6.09 6.91 -6.87
N SER A 49 -7.07 6.00 -6.96
CA SER A 49 -8.47 6.36 -6.76
C SER A 49 -8.70 6.83 -5.32
N PHE A 50 -9.82 7.51 -5.07
CA PHE A 50 -10.15 8.02 -3.74
C PHE A 50 -11.63 7.90 -3.43
N HIS A 51 -11.95 7.90 -2.15
CA HIS A 51 -13.31 8.07 -1.63
C HIS A 51 -13.41 9.37 -0.86
N THR A 52 -14.43 10.16 -1.15
CA THR A 52 -14.72 11.40 -0.44
C THR A 52 -15.80 11.13 0.61
N LEU A 53 -15.54 11.50 1.86
CA LEU A 53 -16.48 11.36 2.95
C LEU A 53 -16.57 12.64 3.78
N ARG A 54 -17.66 12.81 4.52
CA ARG A 54 -17.82 13.90 5.50
C ARG A 54 -17.16 13.52 6.82
N TYR A 55 -16.53 14.47 7.48
CA TYR A 55 -16.03 14.32 8.84
C TYR A 55 -16.37 15.54 9.70
N THR A 56 -16.29 15.34 11.02
CA THR A 56 -16.34 16.40 12.04
C THR A 56 -15.01 16.41 12.81
N PRO A 57 -14.68 17.48 13.54
CA PRO A 57 -13.46 17.51 14.37
C PRO A 57 -13.34 16.31 15.34
N LEU A 58 -14.48 15.78 15.80
CA LEU A 58 -14.54 14.64 16.71
C LEU A 58 -14.47 13.26 16.01
N THR A 59 -14.61 13.20 14.67
CA THR A 59 -14.53 11.94 13.93
C THR A 59 -13.16 11.31 14.12
N THR A 60 -13.15 10.03 14.50
CA THR A 60 -11.93 9.24 14.73
C THR A 60 -11.43 8.58 13.46
N ILE A 61 -10.14 8.25 13.42
CA ILE A 61 -9.53 7.49 12.32
C ILE A 61 -10.20 6.13 12.11
N ALA A 62 -10.57 5.43 13.17
CA ALA A 62 -11.28 4.16 13.10
C ALA A 62 -12.65 4.33 12.39
N GLU A 63 -13.39 5.39 12.69
CA GLU A 63 -14.66 5.69 12.03
C GLU A 63 -14.47 5.99 10.55
N LEU A 64 -13.44 6.77 10.20
CA LEU A 64 -13.10 7.06 8.80
C LEU A 64 -12.83 5.77 8.01
N ILE A 65 -11.98 4.88 8.54
CA ILE A 65 -11.67 3.59 7.93
C ILE A 65 -12.96 2.78 7.75
N ARG A 66 -13.77 2.65 8.80
CA ARG A 66 -15.03 1.90 8.76
C ARG A 66 -15.98 2.40 7.68
N VAL A 67 -16.13 3.72 7.54
CA VAL A 67 -16.99 4.33 6.51
C VAL A 67 -16.47 4.03 5.11
N VAL A 68 -15.16 4.18 4.88
CA VAL A 68 -14.55 3.88 3.57
C VAL A 68 -14.71 2.40 3.20
N LEU A 69 -14.41 1.49 4.13
CA LEU A 69 -14.52 0.05 3.89
C LEU A 69 -15.96 -0.34 3.52
N LYS A 70 -16.95 0.19 4.25
CA LYS A 70 -18.37 -0.07 3.98
C LYS A 70 -18.82 0.50 2.63
N GLY A 71 -18.31 1.67 2.25
CA GLY A 71 -18.71 2.36 1.02
C GLY A 71 -17.99 1.86 -0.25
N ARG A 72 -16.85 1.18 -0.13
CA ARG A 72 -15.99 0.87 -1.29
C ARG A 72 -15.53 -0.58 -1.41
N LEU A 73 -15.43 -1.32 -0.32
CA LEU A 73 -14.98 -2.71 -0.36
C LEU A 73 -16.14 -3.69 -0.22
N SER A 74 -16.94 -3.56 0.84
CA SER A 74 -18.09 -4.45 1.07
C SER A 74 -19.13 -3.77 1.95
N PRO A 75 -20.43 -3.90 1.64
CA PRO A 75 -21.49 -3.41 2.53
C PRO A 75 -21.61 -4.25 3.82
N TYR A 76 -21.02 -5.46 3.83
CA TYR A 76 -21.02 -6.40 4.95
C TYR A 76 -19.77 -6.23 5.82
N GLU A 77 -19.82 -6.80 7.02
CA GLU A 77 -18.66 -6.84 7.91
C GLU A 77 -17.52 -7.64 7.27
N LEU A 78 -16.32 -7.05 7.30
CA LEU A 78 -15.11 -7.69 6.80
C LEU A 78 -14.34 -8.27 7.97
N PHE A 79 -13.97 -9.55 7.88
CA PHE A 79 -13.35 -10.28 8.98
C PHE A 79 -12.01 -9.67 9.41
N TYR A 80 -11.25 -9.16 8.43
CA TYR A 80 -9.96 -8.49 8.66
C TYR A 80 -10.04 -6.96 8.56
N ALA A 81 -11.18 -6.33 8.90
CA ALA A 81 -11.30 -4.87 8.88
C ALA A 81 -10.24 -4.15 9.74
N SER A 82 -9.85 -4.76 10.86
CA SER A 82 -8.81 -4.23 11.76
C SER A 82 -7.40 -4.25 11.16
N SER A 83 -7.19 -4.91 10.02
CA SER A 83 -5.92 -4.91 9.28
C SER A 83 -5.61 -3.58 8.60
N PHE A 84 -6.62 -2.72 8.45
CA PHE A 84 -6.48 -1.43 7.79
C PHE A 84 -5.97 -0.34 8.72
N ALA A 85 -5.18 0.57 8.15
CA ALA A 85 -4.70 1.77 8.82
C ALA A 85 -4.69 2.96 7.84
N LEU A 86 -4.76 4.18 8.37
CA LEU A 86 -4.53 5.40 7.61
C LEU A 86 -3.11 5.90 7.83
N ARG A 87 -2.45 6.27 6.74
CA ARG A 87 -1.25 7.10 6.79
C ARG A 87 -1.48 8.43 6.11
N ILE A 88 -0.73 9.45 6.52
CA ILE A 88 -0.72 10.76 5.89
C ILE A 88 0.62 11.06 5.23
N LYS A 89 0.56 11.87 4.19
CA LYS A 89 1.69 12.52 3.52
C LYS A 89 1.36 13.99 3.32
N HIS A 90 2.32 14.89 3.55
CA HIS A 90 2.11 16.30 3.22
C HIS A 90 2.08 16.52 1.71
N LEU A 91 1.15 17.35 1.25
CA LEU A 91 1.00 17.82 -0.13
C LEU A 91 1.85 19.08 -0.34
N GLY A 92 3.17 18.97 -0.23
CA GLY A 92 4.11 20.09 -0.43
C GLY A 92 4.78 20.08 -1.82
N THR A 93 5.09 21.27 -2.35
CA THR A 93 5.99 21.45 -3.52
C THR A 93 7.43 21.10 -3.17
N GLU A 94 8.25 20.72 -4.15
CA GLU A 94 9.67 20.34 -3.99
C GLU A 94 10.47 21.34 -3.13
N GLN A 95 10.11 22.62 -3.10
CA GLN A 95 10.76 23.65 -2.28
C GLN A 95 10.43 23.57 -0.78
N GLN A 96 9.23 23.16 -0.37
CA GLN A 96 8.94 22.88 1.05
C GLN A 96 9.61 21.58 1.51
N ILE A 97 9.78 20.62 0.59
CA ILE A 97 10.58 19.41 0.80
C ILE A 97 12.06 19.79 1.04
N VAL A 98 12.59 20.82 0.36
CA VAL A 98 13.95 21.33 0.56
C VAL A 98 14.14 22.06 1.90
N PHE A 99 13.18 22.86 2.38
CA PHE A 99 13.27 23.44 3.74
C PHE A 99 13.20 22.37 4.84
N SER A 100 12.46 21.28 4.59
CA SER A 100 12.47 20.12 5.46
C SER A 100 13.76 19.29 5.34
N SER A 101 14.55 19.46 4.26
CA SER A 101 15.77 18.68 3.96
C SER A 101 17.03 19.11 4.73
N PHE A 102 16.99 20.21 5.49
CA PHE A 102 17.98 20.41 6.57
C PHE A 102 17.84 19.35 7.67
N ASN A 103 16.71 18.64 7.69
CA ASN A 103 16.46 17.46 8.48
C ASN A 103 16.18 16.30 7.51
N LYS A 104 17.20 15.50 7.14
CA LYS A 104 17.17 14.41 6.14
C LYS A 104 16.08 13.30 6.34
N ASN A 105 15.11 13.51 7.23
CA ASN A 105 14.07 12.57 7.64
C ASN A 105 12.63 13.02 7.31
N ASN A 106 12.36 14.00 6.43
CA ASN A 106 11.01 14.62 6.33
C ASN A 106 10.26 14.51 4.98
N VAL A 107 10.22 13.31 4.41
CA VAL A 107 9.02 12.83 3.69
C VAL A 107 8.54 11.53 4.34
N VAL A 108 8.42 11.55 5.66
CA VAL A 108 8.04 10.35 6.41
C VAL A 108 6.53 10.23 6.42
N ASN A 109 6.02 9.22 5.73
CA ASN A 109 4.68 8.69 5.92
C ASN A 109 4.38 8.59 7.42
N LYS A 110 3.35 9.26 7.92
CA LYS A 110 2.94 9.15 9.33
C LYS A 110 1.71 8.28 9.43
N TRP A 111 1.79 7.19 10.19
CA TRP A 111 0.64 6.36 10.51
C TRP A 111 -0.20 7.02 11.59
N LEU A 112 -1.52 7.06 11.39
CA LEU A 112 -2.45 7.64 12.34
C LEU A 112 -3.02 6.55 13.27
N HIS A 113 -3.06 6.84 14.56
CA HIS A 113 -3.65 5.93 15.54
C HIS A 113 -5.18 5.87 15.36
N PRO A 114 -5.83 4.69 15.44
CA PRO A 114 -7.27 4.54 15.21
C PRO A 114 -8.15 5.44 16.10
N ASN A 115 -7.74 5.69 17.34
CA ASN A 115 -8.47 6.52 18.31
C ASN A 115 -8.17 8.03 18.19
N MET A 116 -7.31 8.44 17.27
CA MET A 116 -7.02 9.86 17.04
C MET A 116 -8.23 10.52 16.36
N THR A 117 -8.61 11.72 16.81
CA THR A 117 -9.67 12.52 16.18
C THR A 117 -9.10 13.41 15.07
N MET A 118 -9.94 13.85 14.14
CA MET A 118 -9.52 14.78 13.09
C MET A 118 -9.05 16.14 13.63
N GLU A 119 -9.58 16.59 14.77
CA GLU A 119 -9.05 17.73 15.50
C GLU A 119 -7.60 17.50 15.92
N LYS A 120 -7.29 16.35 16.53
CA LYS A 120 -5.91 15.99 16.89
C LYS A 120 -5.02 15.88 15.65
N VAL A 121 -5.51 15.32 14.55
CA VAL A 121 -4.76 15.27 13.28
C VAL A 121 -4.39 16.68 12.84
N GLN A 122 -5.35 17.60 12.86
CA GLN A 122 -5.12 18.99 12.47
C GLN A 122 -4.10 19.68 13.38
N ILE A 123 -4.18 19.45 14.70
CA ILE A 123 -3.25 20.03 15.67
C ILE A 123 -1.82 19.52 15.47
N PHE A 124 -1.64 18.20 15.27
CA PHE A 124 -0.31 17.58 15.24
C PHE A 124 0.34 17.58 13.86
N TYR A 125 -0.46 17.58 12.79
CA TYR A 125 0.03 17.40 11.42
C TYR A 125 -0.40 18.52 10.47
N GLY A 126 -1.19 19.49 10.90
CA GLY A 126 -1.62 20.61 10.08
C GLY A 126 -2.94 20.37 9.34
N PRO A 127 -3.37 21.34 8.50
CA PRO A 127 -4.68 21.33 7.87
C PRO A 127 -4.94 20.06 7.02
N PRO A 128 -6.10 19.39 7.16
CA PRO A 128 -6.38 18.17 6.38
C PRO A 128 -6.32 18.34 4.86
N ASP A 129 -6.56 19.54 4.32
CA ASP A 129 -6.47 19.83 2.89
C ASP A 129 -5.01 19.88 2.36
N GLU A 130 -4.03 20.02 3.26
CA GLU A 130 -2.60 19.94 2.96
C GLU A 130 -2.06 18.51 3.16
N LEU A 131 -2.92 17.56 3.53
CA LEU A 131 -2.56 16.19 3.84
C LEU A 131 -3.23 15.22 2.86
N LYS A 132 -2.44 14.29 2.34
CA LYS A 132 -2.92 13.13 1.59
C LYS A 132 -3.13 11.95 2.53
N PHE A 133 -4.38 11.58 2.77
CA PHE A 133 -4.75 10.41 3.55
C PHE A 133 -4.76 9.19 2.63
N GLU A 134 -3.94 8.18 2.94
CA GLU A 134 -3.87 6.94 2.19
C GLU A 134 -4.32 5.78 3.07
N LEU A 135 -5.38 5.08 2.65
CA LEU A 135 -5.82 3.83 3.23
C LEU A 135 -4.88 2.71 2.80
N ARG A 136 -4.44 1.93 3.77
CA ARG A 136 -3.55 0.81 3.54
C ARG A 136 -3.87 -0.36 4.43
N LEU A 137 -3.51 -1.54 3.95
CA LEU A 137 -3.39 -2.69 4.80
C LEU A 137 -2.02 -2.68 5.48
N ARG A 138 -2.02 -2.74 6.81
CA ARG A 138 -0.80 -2.65 7.62
C ARG A 138 -0.59 -3.86 8.51
N TYR A 139 -1.67 -4.42 9.08
CA TYR A 139 -1.60 -5.56 9.99
C TYR A 139 -2.06 -6.83 9.27
N PHE A 140 -1.18 -7.79 9.08
CA PHE A 140 -1.44 -8.96 8.23
C PHE A 140 -1.95 -10.16 9.04
N PRO A 141 -2.82 -11.01 8.47
CA PRO A 141 -3.09 -12.33 9.03
C PRO A 141 -1.85 -13.24 8.98
N ILE A 142 -1.97 -14.42 9.60
CA ILE A 142 -0.85 -15.34 9.78
C ILE A 142 -0.30 -15.90 8.46
N SER A 143 -1.13 -16.02 7.42
CA SER A 143 -0.72 -16.53 6.12
C SER A 143 -1.54 -15.93 4.98
N ILE A 144 -0.97 -15.99 3.77
CA ILE A 144 -1.65 -15.62 2.52
C ILE A 144 -2.92 -16.45 2.30
N ASP A 145 -2.90 -17.75 2.63
CA ASP A 145 -4.07 -18.63 2.46
C ASP A 145 -5.20 -18.28 3.43
N ALA A 146 -4.89 -17.93 4.68
CA ALA A 146 -5.90 -17.44 5.61
C ALA A 146 -6.48 -16.10 5.14
N PHE A 147 -5.67 -15.30 4.45
CA PHE A 147 -6.08 -14.00 3.98
C PHE A 147 -6.97 -14.06 2.74
N SER A 148 -6.72 -15.00 1.83
CA SER A 148 -7.48 -15.15 0.59
C SER A 148 -8.93 -15.61 0.81
N GLN A 149 -9.27 -16.08 2.01
CA GLN A 149 -10.65 -16.39 2.40
C GLN A 149 -11.56 -15.14 2.38
N ASP A 150 -11.01 -13.95 2.67
CA ASP A 150 -11.70 -12.67 2.47
C ASP A 150 -11.24 -12.05 1.15
N LYS A 151 -11.92 -12.43 0.05
CA LYS A 151 -11.54 -12.03 -1.30
C LYS A 151 -11.39 -10.51 -1.47
N ALA A 152 -12.30 -9.72 -0.87
CA ALA A 152 -12.29 -8.27 -1.03
C ALA A 152 -11.05 -7.63 -0.40
N ILE A 153 -10.67 -8.09 0.81
CA ILE A 153 -9.46 -7.62 1.47
C ILE A 153 -8.20 -8.15 0.77
N PHE A 154 -8.21 -9.40 0.34
CA PHE A 154 -7.07 -9.98 -0.37
C PHE A 154 -6.79 -9.26 -1.69
N ASP A 155 -7.83 -8.94 -2.47
CA ASP A 155 -7.69 -8.17 -3.71
C ASP A 155 -7.13 -6.77 -3.44
N PHE A 156 -7.60 -6.10 -2.38
CA PHE A 156 -7.05 -4.81 -1.94
C PHE A 156 -5.57 -4.91 -1.60
N PHE A 157 -5.21 -5.92 -0.81
CA PHE A 157 -3.82 -6.15 -0.42
C PHE A 157 -2.93 -6.47 -1.61
N TYR A 158 -3.40 -7.34 -2.52
CA TYR A 158 -2.68 -7.68 -3.73
C TYR A 158 -2.38 -6.43 -4.56
N GLU A 159 -3.38 -5.58 -4.77
CA GLU A 159 -3.20 -4.30 -5.49
C GLU A 159 -2.17 -3.41 -4.78
N GLN A 160 -2.26 -3.28 -3.45
CA GLN A 160 -1.29 -2.56 -2.65
C GLN A 160 0.14 -3.07 -2.86
N LEU A 161 0.32 -4.39 -2.75
CA LEU A 161 1.62 -5.04 -2.83
C LEU A 161 2.23 -4.91 -4.23
N ARG A 162 1.41 -5.12 -5.27
CA ARG A 162 1.82 -4.98 -6.67
C ARG A 162 2.31 -3.56 -6.98
N ILE A 163 1.56 -2.56 -6.52
CA ILE A 163 1.92 -1.14 -6.73
C ILE A 163 3.21 -0.79 -5.98
N ASP A 164 3.35 -1.24 -4.73
CA ASP A 164 4.58 -1.01 -3.98
C ASP A 164 5.78 -1.72 -4.60
N TYR A 165 5.62 -2.96 -5.09
CA TYR A 165 6.65 -3.67 -5.83
C TYR A 165 7.12 -2.87 -7.04
N MET A 166 6.17 -2.46 -7.90
CA MET A 166 6.48 -1.70 -9.11
C MET A 166 7.21 -0.40 -8.79
N ARG A 167 6.85 0.26 -7.69
CA ARG A 167 7.45 1.55 -7.28
C ARG A 167 8.80 1.42 -6.58
N LEU A 168 8.97 0.44 -5.70
CA LEU A 168 10.07 0.41 -4.73
C LEU A 168 11.11 -0.67 -5.01
N LYS A 169 10.75 -1.73 -5.74
CA LYS A 169 11.58 -2.94 -5.80
C LYS A 169 11.78 -3.51 -7.20
N SER A 170 10.90 -3.23 -8.15
CA SER A 170 10.93 -3.79 -9.51
C SER A 170 12.26 -3.57 -10.25
N GLU A 171 12.91 -2.42 -10.05
CA GLU A 171 14.20 -2.10 -10.67
C GLU A 171 15.40 -2.84 -10.02
N HIS A 172 15.18 -3.58 -8.93
CA HIS A 172 16.22 -4.22 -8.13
C HIS A 172 16.08 -5.74 -8.02
N VAL A 173 15.05 -6.32 -8.65
CA VAL A 173 14.89 -7.77 -8.71
C VAL A 173 15.61 -8.34 -9.94
N SER A 174 15.87 -9.65 -9.94
CA SER A 174 16.42 -10.30 -11.12
C SER A 174 15.45 -10.23 -12.30
N ILE A 175 15.99 -10.20 -13.51
CA ILE A 175 15.21 -10.22 -14.76
C ILE A 175 14.19 -11.37 -14.76
N THR A 176 14.61 -12.56 -14.34
CA THR A 176 13.74 -13.73 -14.27
C THR A 176 12.56 -13.50 -13.34
N VAL A 177 12.79 -12.96 -12.14
CA VAL A 177 11.73 -12.65 -11.17
C VAL A 177 10.80 -11.57 -11.71
N ALA A 178 11.33 -10.51 -12.31
CA ALA A 178 10.51 -9.46 -12.92
C ALA A 178 9.60 -10.00 -14.04
N ILE A 179 10.13 -10.90 -14.90
CA ILE A 179 9.35 -11.55 -15.96
C ILE A 179 8.27 -12.45 -15.35
N GLU A 180 8.58 -13.22 -14.31
CA GLU A 180 7.60 -14.07 -13.63
C GLU A 180 6.48 -13.26 -12.97
N LEU A 181 6.81 -12.22 -12.20
CA LEU A 181 5.84 -11.35 -11.52
C LEU A 181 4.94 -10.62 -12.53
N GLY A 182 5.51 -10.04 -13.59
CA GLY A 182 4.73 -9.36 -14.63
C GLY A 182 3.85 -10.33 -15.43
N SER A 183 4.32 -11.56 -15.68
CA SER A 183 3.52 -12.58 -16.37
C SER A 183 2.35 -13.09 -15.52
N LEU A 184 2.51 -13.19 -14.19
CA LEU A 184 1.41 -13.52 -13.28
C LEU A 184 0.32 -12.42 -13.31
N GLU A 185 0.71 -11.16 -13.35
CA GLU A 185 -0.24 -10.04 -13.44
C GLU A 185 -0.98 -10.01 -14.79
N ILE A 186 -0.26 -10.26 -15.90
CA ILE A 186 -0.89 -10.40 -17.22
C ILE A 186 -1.89 -11.56 -17.21
N ARG A 187 -1.50 -12.72 -16.68
CA ARG A 187 -2.39 -13.89 -16.59
C ARG A 187 -3.63 -13.58 -15.74
N LYS A 188 -3.47 -12.86 -14.63
CA LYS A 188 -4.56 -12.42 -13.75
C LYS A 188 -5.53 -11.48 -14.48
N LEU A 189 -5.00 -10.50 -15.20
CA LEU A 189 -5.79 -9.52 -15.97
C LEU A 189 -6.58 -10.19 -17.11
N PHE A 190 -5.96 -11.13 -17.79
CA PHE A 190 -6.54 -11.86 -18.92
C PHE A 190 -7.05 -13.25 -18.51
N LYS A 191 -7.84 -13.30 -17.43
CA LYS A 191 -8.34 -14.56 -16.86
C LYS A 191 -9.11 -15.44 -17.85
N ASP A 192 -9.86 -14.82 -18.77
CA ASP A 192 -10.71 -15.49 -19.76
C ASP A 192 -10.00 -15.81 -21.09
N LEU A 193 -8.75 -15.39 -21.27
CA LEU A 193 -7.99 -15.72 -22.48
C LEU A 193 -7.52 -17.18 -22.42
N ASN A 194 -7.87 -17.96 -23.45
CA ASN A 194 -7.28 -19.29 -23.68
C ASN A 194 -5.81 -19.16 -24.17
N SER A 195 -5.02 -20.23 -24.02
CA SER A 195 -3.60 -20.24 -24.42
C SER A 195 -3.37 -19.87 -25.87
N THR A 196 -4.27 -20.28 -26.76
CA THR A 196 -4.22 -19.96 -28.19
C THR A 196 -4.37 -18.46 -28.47
N ALA A 197 -4.98 -17.68 -27.56
CA ALA A 197 -5.12 -16.24 -27.72
C ALA A 197 -3.78 -15.52 -27.48
N LEU A 198 -3.09 -15.80 -26.36
CA LEU A 198 -1.81 -15.15 -26.03
C LEU A 198 -0.67 -15.49 -27.00
N ASP A 199 -0.74 -16.66 -27.65
CA ASP A 199 0.24 -17.05 -28.67
C ASP A 199 0.12 -16.23 -29.96
N LYS A 200 -1.09 -15.74 -30.31
CA LYS A 200 -1.30 -14.91 -31.50
C LYS A 200 -0.52 -13.60 -31.35
N LYS A 201 0.21 -13.24 -32.42
CA LYS A 201 1.01 -12.00 -32.50
C LYS A 201 0.21 -10.76 -32.05
N VAL A 202 -1.07 -10.71 -32.43
CA VAL A 202 -2.05 -9.66 -32.10
C VAL A 202 -2.22 -9.43 -30.59
N ASN A 203 -2.11 -10.47 -29.74
CA ASN A 203 -2.33 -10.29 -28.30
C ASN A 203 -1.12 -9.70 -27.57
N MET A 204 0.10 -10.01 -28.01
CA MET A 204 1.30 -9.33 -27.51
C MET A 204 1.40 -7.92 -28.05
N ASP A 205 0.99 -7.68 -29.30
CA ASP A 205 0.95 -6.34 -29.86
C ASP A 205 -0.07 -5.47 -29.09
N TYR A 206 -1.27 -5.99 -28.77
CA TYR A 206 -2.25 -5.31 -27.90
C TYR A 206 -1.68 -4.99 -26.49
N LEU A 207 -0.98 -5.94 -25.87
CA LEU A 207 -0.33 -5.71 -24.57
C LEU A 207 0.67 -4.54 -24.62
N GLU A 208 1.41 -4.43 -25.72
CA GLU A 208 2.45 -3.40 -25.90
C GLU A 208 1.86 -2.04 -26.29
N GLU A 209 0.88 -2.02 -27.19
CA GLU A 209 0.31 -0.81 -27.77
C GLU A 209 -0.77 -0.18 -26.89
N GLU A 210 -1.68 -0.98 -26.32
CA GLU A 210 -2.84 -0.46 -25.58
C GLU A 210 -2.61 -0.39 -24.06
N LEU A 211 -1.91 -1.38 -23.49
CA LEU A 211 -1.65 -1.44 -22.04
C LEU A 211 -0.26 -0.94 -21.64
N GLY A 212 0.71 -1.07 -22.55
CA GLY A 212 2.11 -0.76 -22.31
C GLY A 212 2.82 -1.74 -21.37
N LEU A 213 3.99 -2.23 -21.78
CA LEU A 213 4.78 -3.17 -20.95
C LEU A 213 5.20 -2.59 -19.59
N ARG A 214 5.33 -1.27 -19.49
CA ARG A 214 5.68 -0.56 -18.25
C ARG A 214 4.66 -0.78 -17.12
N THR A 215 3.44 -1.19 -17.46
CA THR A 215 2.38 -1.54 -16.50
C THR A 215 2.71 -2.82 -15.72
N PHE A 216 3.47 -3.73 -16.34
CA PHE A 216 3.77 -5.08 -15.82
C PHE A 216 5.25 -5.29 -15.49
N PHE A 217 6.14 -4.54 -16.13
CA PHE A 217 7.59 -4.77 -16.10
C PHE A 217 8.35 -3.48 -15.78
N PRO A 218 9.49 -3.56 -15.04
CA PRO A 218 10.34 -2.41 -14.76
C PRO A 218 10.98 -1.85 -16.03
N GLN A 219 11.35 -0.57 -15.98
CA GLN A 219 11.87 0.12 -17.16
C GLN A 219 13.23 -0.44 -17.59
N SER A 220 14.09 -0.75 -16.62
CA SER A 220 15.39 -1.37 -16.89
C SER A 220 15.29 -2.69 -17.65
N LEU A 221 14.25 -3.51 -17.40
CA LEU A 221 14.03 -4.77 -18.11
C LEU A 221 13.67 -4.51 -19.58
N ILE A 222 12.78 -3.54 -19.82
CA ILE A 222 12.30 -3.19 -21.16
C ILE A 222 13.46 -2.64 -22.01
N ASP A 223 14.29 -1.78 -21.43
CA ASP A 223 15.40 -1.13 -22.16
C ASP A 223 16.59 -2.06 -22.40
N SER A 224 16.85 -2.99 -21.47
CA SER A 224 18.01 -3.89 -21.56
C SER A 224 17.83 -5.06 -22.53
N HIS A 225 16.60 -5.38 -22.95
CA HIS A 225 16.32 -6.55 -23.78
C HIS A 225 15.80 -6.16 -25.16
N LYS A 226 16.35 -6.81 -26.20
CA LYS A 226 15.75 -6.75 -27.54
C LYS A 226 14.31 -7.23 -27.46
N THR A 227 13.37 -6.45 -28.01
CA THR A 227 11.92 -6.73 -27.98
C THR A 227 11.57 -8.17 -28.34
N ARG A 228 12.21 -8.73 -29.37
CA ARG A 228 11.99 -10.13 -29.80
C ARG A 228 12.32 -11.15 -28.71
N ILE A 229 13.40 -10.93 -27.95
CA ILE A 229 13.83 -11.84 -26.88
C ILE A 229 12.91 -11.69 -25.68
N LEU A 230 12.59 -10.46 -25.27
CA LEU A 230 11.67 -10.20 -24.16
C LEU A 230 10.30 -10.83 -24.41
N ARG A 231 9.73 -10.64 -25.61
CA ARG A 231 8.47 -11.30 -26.02
C ARG A 231 8.55 -12.82 -25.90
N LYS A 232 9.68 -13.44 -26.27
CA LYS A 232 9.87 -14.89 -26.15
C LYS A 232 9.84 -15.34 -24.68
N HIS A 233 10.51 -14.62 -23.79
CA HIS A 233 10.52 -14.95 -22.36
C HIS A 233 9.16 -14.75 -21.71
N ILE A 234 8.46 -13.65 -22.01
CA ILE A 234 7.11 -13.40 -21.50
C ILE A 234 6.16 -14.52 -21.96
N LYS A 235 6.14 -14.87 -23.24
CA LYS A 235 5.30 -15.97 -23.75
C LYS A 235 5.60 -17.31 -23.09
N ALA A 236 6.88 -17.65 -22.93
CA ALA A 236 7.28 -18.88 -22.26
C ALA A 236 6.79 -18.91 -20.80
N CYS A 237 6.85 -17.77 -20.10
CA CYS A 237 6.37 -17.64 -18.74
C CYS A 237 4.84 -17.68 -18.64
N LEU A 238 4.12 -17.02 -19.55
CA LEU A 238 2.65 -17.08 -19.61
C LEU A 238 2.15 -18.51 -19.83
N LYS A 239 2.84 -19.30 -20.65
CA LYS A 239 2.52 -20.71 -20.85
C LYS A 239 2.70 -21.55 -19.59
N LYS A 240 3.68 -21.23 -18.74
CA LYS A 240 3.86 -21.88 -17.41
C LYS A 240 2.66 -21.65 -16.48
N TYR A 241 1.95 -20.53 -16.66
CA TYR A 241 0.81 -20.11 -15.83
C TYR A 241 -0.55 -20.29 -16.51
N GLU A 242 -0.57 -21.07 -17.59
CA GLU A 242 -1.79 -21.43 -18.30
C GLU A 242 -2.81 -22.10 -17.36
N GLY A 243 -4.07 -21.70 -17.47
CA GLY A 243 -5.16 -22.28 -16.66
C GLY A 243 -5.20 -21.87 -15.19
N LEU A 244 -4.20 -21.13 -14.68
CA LEU A 244 -4.23 -20.67 -13.29
C LEU A 244 -5.37 -19.66 -13.06
N PRO A 245 -6.22 -19.84 -12.04
CA PRO A 245 -7.25 -18.87 -11.71
C PRO A 245 -6.65 -17.57 -11.14
N GLU A 246 -7.47 -16.52 -11.13
CA GLU A 246 -7.08 -15.16 -10.68
C GLU A 246 -6.47 -15.16 -9.27
N GLU A 247 -7.11 -15.88 -8.35
CA GLU A 247 -6.66 -15.99 -6.95
C GLU A 247 -5.29 -16.67 -6.83
N GLU A 248 -5.06 -17.77 -7.55
CA GLU A 248 -3.79 -18.50 -7.52
C GLU A 248 -2.65 -17.71 -8.18
N CYS A 249 -2.95 -16.89 -9.19
CA CYS A 249 -1.97 -15.95 -9.74
C CYS A 249 -1.52 -14.94 -8.68
N ALA A 250 -2.48 -14.36 -7.95
CA ALA A 250 -2.20 -13.40 -6.88
C ALA A 250 -1.42 -14.03 -5.72
N LYS A 251 -1.80 -15.24 -5.27
CA LYS A 251 -1.06 -15.96 -4.22
C LYS A 251 0.38 -16.25 -4.66
N ARG A 252 0.58 -16.79 -5.86
CA ARG A 252 1.92 -17.07 -6.40
C ARG A 252 2.77 -15.82 -6.53
N PHE A 253 2.16 -14.69 -6.91
CA PHE A 253 2.85 -13.40 -6.94
C PHE A 253 3.34 -13.01 -5.55
N CYS A 254 2.48 -13.10 -4.52
CA CYS A 254 2.84 -12.79 -3.15
C CYS A 254 3.98 -13.68 -2.64
N PHE A 255 3.92 -14.99 -2.90
CA PHE A 255 4.97 -15.94 -2.51
C PHE A 255 6.30 -15.66 -3.20
N LEU A 256 6.29 -15.48 -4.53
CA LEU A 256 7.52 -15.18 -5.29
C LEU A 256 8.15 -13.85 -4.84
N LEU A 257 7.33 -12.85 -4.57
CA LEU A 257 7.81 -11.55 -4.12
C LEU A 257 8.42 -11.60 -2.72
N LYS A 258 7.90 -12.48 -1.84
CA LYS A 258 8.40 -12.68 -0.47
C LYS A 258 9.86 -13.14 -0.45
N ASP A 259 10.26 -13.96 -1.43
CA ASP A 259 11.63 -14.49 -1.53
C ASP A 259 12.67 -13.40 -1.86
N VAL A 260 12.24 -12.28 -2.46
CA VAL A 260 13.13 -11.19 -2.90
C VAL A 260 12.90 -9.89 -2.12
N TRP A 261 11.81 -9.80 -1.36
CA TRP A 261 11.46 -8.62 -0.59
C TRP A 261 10.65 -8.99 0.66
N ASN A 262 11.15 -8.61 1.82
CA ASN A 262 10.46 -8.77 3.10
C ASN A 262 9.35 -7.72 3.27
N TRP A 263 8.27 -7.83 2.49
CA TRP A 263 7.14 -6.90 2.51
C TRP A 263 6.18 -7.12 3.69
N GLU A 264 6.29 -8.25 4.38
CA GLU A 264 5.47 -8.59 5.57
C GLU A 264 5.92 -7.83 6.83
N GLN A 265 7.02 -7.07 6.79
CA GLN A 265 7.58 -6.43 7.99
C GLN A 265 8.00 -4.99 7.71
N GLU A 266 7.72 -4.10 8.67
CA GLU A 266 8.30 -2.76 8.73
C GLU A 266 9.59 -2.82 9.58
N THR A 267 10.69 -2.26 9.07
CA THR A 267 11.97 -2.19 9.80
C THR A 267 12.27 -0.75 10.18
N TYR A 268 12.65 -0.53 11.44
CA TYR A 268 12.99 0.78 11.98
C TYR A 268 14.39 0.76 12.58
N THR A 269 15.25 1.65 12.09
CA THR A 269 16.56 1.91 12.71
C THR A 269 16.34 2.74 13.97
N CYS A 270 16.78 2.23 15.12
CA CYS A 270 16.64 2.92 16.40
C CYS A 270 17.79 2.54 17.35
N ASN A 271 17.96 3.36 18.39
CA ASN A 271 18.85 3.05 19.50
C ASN A 271 18.04 2.43 20.63
N LEU A 272 18.37 1.20 21.00
CA LEU A 272 17.79 0.54 22.16
C LEU A 272 18.57 0.94 23.43
N GLY A 273 17.87 1.52 24.40
CA GLY A 273 18.42 1.80 25.72
C GLY A 273 18.34 0.57 26.62
N VAL A 274 19.42 0.24 27.30
CA VAL A 274 19.39 -0.65 28.48
C VAL A 274 19.23 0.24 29.70
N ASN A 275 18.11 0.14 30.41
CA ASN A 275 17.95 0.79 31.71
C ASN A 275 19.07 0.28 32.63
N LYS A 276 20.04 1.16 32.94
CA LYS A 276 20.93 0.95 34.07
C LYS A 276 20.14 1.38 35.31
N TYR A 277 19.58 0.39 35.99
CA TYR A 277 19.05 0.55 37.35
C TYR A 277 20.17 0.93 38.31
#